data_AF-A0A957U262-F1
#
_entry.id   AF-A0A957U262-F1
#
_cell.length_a   1.000
_cell.length_b   1.000
_cell.length_c   1.000
_cell.angle_alpha   90.00
_cell.angle_beta   90.00
_cell.angle_gamma   90.00
#
_symmetry.space_group_name_H-M   'P 1'
#
loop_
_entity.id
_entity.type
_entity.pdbx_description
1 polymer ?
#
loop_
_entity_poly.entity_id
_entity_poly.type
_entity_poly.pdbx_seq_one_letter_code
_entity_poly.pdbx_strand_id
1 'polypeptide(L)'
;FISGTVVLWDARALPTTFVDDPQLTAQVGADQLARAGVVAVSVKTAEEVTANSLTFVVQAVTPVITDVTPDAIPAGAAGVELTVNGVNFGPDAQVLWNGTPLPTQFVDATRVTSQVDQAKLALGQVAGVAVRTQLPTVKVSNVVAFDVTPEDGASAGFELYLPLLTR
;
A
#
# COMPACT_ATOMS: atom_id res chain seq x y z
N PHE A 1 -5.51 30.86 -24.71
CA PHE A 1 -4.51 31.14 -23.68
C PHE A 1 -3.64 32.31 -24.11
N ILE A 2 -2.98 32.97 -23.17
CA ILE A 2 -2.04 34.07 -23.46
C ILE A 2 -0.60 33.62 -23.17
N SER A 3 0.38 34.26 -23.81
CA SER A 3 1.79 34.03 -23.50
C SER A 3 2.06 34.32 -22.01
N GLY A 4 2.87 33.47 -21.36
CA GLY A 4 3.09 33.49 -19.92
C GLY A 4 2.08 32.69 -19.09
N THR A 5 1.05 32.09 -19.72
CA THR A 5 0.18 31.11 -19.04
C THR A 5 0.99 29.85 -18.69
N VAL A 6 0.89 29.39 -17.45
CA VAL A 6 1.53 28.17 -16.96
C VAL A 6 0.48 27.11 -16.61
N VAL A 7 0.80 25.84 -16.89
CA VAL A 7 0.03 24.70 -16.39
C VAL A 7 0.45 24.43 -14.95
N LEU A 8 -0.54 24.23 -14.09
CA LEU A 8 -0.36 23.83 -12.69
C LEU A 8 -0.72 22.35 -12.52
N TRP A 9 0.13 21.61 -11.82
CA TRP A 9 -0.04 20.23 -11.39
C TRP A 9 -0.09 20.21 -9.86
N ASP A 10 -1.26 19.97 -9.26
CA ASP A 10 -1.50 20.15 -7.82
C ASP A 10 -0.99 21.51 -7.32
N ALA A 11 -1.38 22.58 -8.03
CA ALA A 11 -0.94 23.96 -7.81
C ALA A 11 0.56 24.26 -8.04
N ARG A 12 1.39 23.27 -8.39
CA ARG A 12 2.79 23.47 -8.76
C ARG A 12 2.91 23.76 -10.26
N ALA A 13 3.55 24.87 -10.63
CA ALA A 13 3.79 25.20 -12.04
C ALA A 13 4.71 24.16 -12.71
N LEU A 14 4.29 23.70 -13.89
CA LEU A 14 5.08 22.86 -14.78
C LEU A 14 5.82 23.72 -15.82
N PRO A 15 6.95 23.23 -16.35
CA PRO A 15 7.53 23.79 -17.58
C PRO A 15 6.49 23.77 -18.70
N THR A 16 6.01 24.95 -19.07
CA THR A 16 4.89 25.14 -19.98
C THR A 16 5.35 25.90 -21.22
N THR A 17 5.01 25.37 -22.41
CA THR A 17 5.20 26.04 -23.69
C THR A 17 3.84 26.47 -24.22
N PHE A 18 3.69 27.77 -24.46
CA PHE A 18 2.55 28.32 -25.17
C PHE A 18 2.68 28.01 -26.67
N VAL A 19 1.68 27.34 -27.24
CA VAL A 19 1.64 26.99 -28.67
C VAL A 19 0.81 28.03 -29.41
N ASP A 20 -0.48 28.13 -29.07
CA ASP A 20 -1.41 29.12 -29.59
C ASP A 20 -2.64 29.28 -28.65
N ASP A 21 -3.65 30.01 -29.08
CA ASP A 21 -4.97 29.95 -28.45
C ASP A 21 -5.86 28.98 -29.23
N PRO A 22 -6.31 27.84 -28.65
CA PRO A 22 -6.36 27.49 -27.23
C PRO A 22 -5.38 26.41 -26.76
N GLN A 23 -4.13 26.36 -27.25
CA GLN A 23 -3.20 25.25 -26.94
C GLN A 23 -1.99 25.64 -26.07
N LEU A 24 -1.80 24.87 -25.00
CA LEU A 24 -0.59 24.83 -24.19
C LEU A 24 -0.05 23.40 -24.18
N THR A 25 1.27 23.27 -24.07
CA THR A 25 1.91 21.99 -23.74
C THR A 25 2.69 22.15 -22.45
N ALA A 26 2.66 21.13 -21.59
CA ALA A 26 3.45 21.13 -20.36
C ALA A 26 4.11 19.76 -20.17
N GLN A 27 5.31 19.77 -19.61
CA GLN A 27 6.04 18.55 -19.32
C GLN A 27 5.73 18.09 -17.90
N VAL A 28 5.18 16.87 -17.78
CA VAL A 28 4.99 16.18 -16.51
C VAL A 28 6.17 15.24 -16.30
N GLY A 29 6.91 15.44 -15.21
CA GLY A 29 8.08 14.63 -14.87
C GLY A 29 7.71 13.20 -14.46
N ALA A 30 8.62 12.25 -14.65
CA ALA A 30 8.41 10.85 -14.23
C ALA A 30 8.23 10.72 -12.71
N ASP A 31 8.83 11.61 -11.92
CA ASP A 31 8.65 11.71 -10.47
C ASP A 31 7.19 12.05 -10.10
N GLN A 32 6.53 12.89 -10.89
CA GLN A 32 5.13 13.26 -10.69
C GLN A 32 4.16 12.13 -11.05
N LEU A 33 4.61 11.21 -11.92
CA LEU A 33 3.86 10.02 -12.31
C LEU A 33 4.21 8.78 -11.46
N ALA A 34 5.28 8.83 -10.67
CA ALA A 34 5.69 7.74 -9.81
C ALA A 34 4.73 7.51 -8.63
N ARG A 35 3.97 8.54 -8.24
CA ARG A 35 2.98 8.46 -7.17
C ARG A 35 1.58 8.35 -7.76
N ALA A 36 0.96 7.19 -7.61
CA ALA A 36 -0.44 6.99 -7.92
C ALA A 36 -1.31 7.98 -7.12
N GLY A 37 -2.37 8.48 -7.73
CA GLY A 37 -3.25 9.45 -7.10
C GLY A 37 -4.11 10.22 -8.07
N VAL A 38 -4.87 11.15 -7.48
CA VAL A 38 -5.70 12.11 -8.21
C VAL A 38 -5.00 13.45 -8.14
N VAL A 39 -4.83 14.09 -9.30
CA VAL A 39 -4.10 15.34 -9.47
C VAL A 39 -5.05 16.38 -10.05
N ALA A 40 -5.03 17.58 -9.47
CA ALA A 40 -5.70 18.73 -10.05
C ALA A 40 -4.78 19.39 -11.09
N VAL A 41 -5.27 19.47 -12.34
CA VAL A 41 -4.60 20.17 -13.43
C VAL A 41 -5.36 21.45 -13.74
N SER A 42 -4.71 22.59 -13.61
CA SER A 42 -5.29 23.89 -13.96
C SER A 42 -4.28 24.73 -14.74
N VAL A 43 -4.69 25.93 -15.13
CA VAL A 43 -3.78 26.91 -15.74
C VAL A 43 -3.83 28.20 -14.95
N LYS A 44 -2.71 28.91 -14.91
CA LYS A 44 -2.60 30.24 -14.31
C LYS A 44 -2.04 31.21 -15.33
N THR A 45 -2.74 32.32 -15.58
CA THR A 45 -2.30 33.36 -16.52
C THR A 45 -1.17 34.20 -15.93
N ALA A 46 -0.53 35.02 -16.76
CA ALA A 46 0.50 35.97 -16.33
C ALA A 46 -0.03 37.02 -15.33
N GLU A 47 -1.34 37.30 -15.33
CA GLU A 47 -2.00 38.17 -14.34
C GLU A 47 -2.39 37.44 -13.04
N GLU A 48 -1.82 36.25 -12.79
CA GLU A 48 -2.09 35.42 -11.60
C GLU A 48 -3.55 34.92 -11.47
N VAL A 49 -4.31 34.94 -12.57
CA VAL A 49 -5.66 34.39 -12.62
C VAL A 49 -5.60 32.88 -12.85
N THR A 50 -6.13 32.10 -11.90
CA THR A 50 -6.17 30.63 -12.01
C THR A 50 -7.55 30.17 -12.52
N ALA A 51 -7.56 29.32 -13.54
CA ALA A 51 -8.78 28.74 -14.08
C ALA A 51 -9.34 27.59 -13.21
N ASN A 52 -10.53 27.09 -13.56
CA ASN A 52 -11.05 25.86 -12.96
C ASN A 52 -10.10 24.68 -13.21
N SER A 53 -10.07 23.75 -12.26
CA SER A 53 -9.21 22.55 -12.36
C SER A 53 -9.93 21.41 -13.04
N LEU A 54 -9.21 20.67 -13.87
CA LEU A 54 -9.56 19.36 -14.37
C LEU A 54 -8.89 18.29 -13.53
N THR A 55 -9.48 17.10 -13.48
CA THR A 55 -8.91 15.97 -12.76
C THR A 55 -8.08 15.10 -13.70
N PHE A 56 -6.84 14.84 -13.31
CA PHE A 56 -5.97 13.84 -13.91
C PHE A 56 -5.77 12.69 -12.93
N VAL A 57 -5.81 11.45 -13.40
CA VAL A 57 -5.67 10.27 -12.54
C VAL A 57 -4.39 9.52 -12.90
N VAL A 58 -3.43 9.50 -11.99
CA VAL A 58 -2.25 8.63 -12.05
C VAL A 58 -2.66 7.28 -11.49
N GLN A 59 -2.77 6.26 -12.36
CA GLN A 59 -3.27 4.95 -11.93
C GLN A 59 -2.33 4.23 -10.98
N ALA A 60 -2.91 3.53 -10.00
CA ALA A 60 -2.16 2.61 -9.15
C ALA A 60 -1.84 1.33 -9.90
N VAL A 61 -0.59 0.89 -9.77
CA VAL A 61 -0.15 -0.44 -10.21
C VAL A 61 -0.41 -1.43 -9.07
N THR A 62 -0.80 -2.66 -9.41
CA THR A 62 -0.97 -3.70 -8.39
C THR A 62 0.37 -3.97 -7.69
N PRO A 63 0.43 -3.85 -6.35
CA PRO A 63 1.64 -4.19 -5.61
C PRO A 63 1.94 -5.68 -5.74
N VAL A 64 3.22 -6.05 -5.64
CA VAL A 64 3.64 -7.47 -5.62
C VAL A 64 4.59 -7.66 -4.46
N ILE A 65 4.30 -8.62 -3.59
CA ILE A 65 5.19 -9.03 -2.52
C ILE A 65 6.12 -10.10 -3.07
N THR A 66 7.42 -9.92 -2.88
CA THR A 66 8.44 -10.91 -3.22
C THR A 66 8.84 -11.75 -2.01
N ASP A 67 8.88 -11.14 -0.82
CA ASP A 67 9.29 -11.81 0.42
C ASP A 67 8.78 -11.04 1.66
N VAL A 68 8.65 -11.75 2.78
CA VAL A 68 8.38 -11.18 4.10
C VAL A 68 9.43 -11.68 5.10
N THR A 69 9.98 -10.77 5.91
CA THR A 69 11.01 -11.11 6.90
C THR A 69 10.65 -10.51 8.27
N PRO A 70 10.61 -11.32 9.35
CA PRO A 70 10.65 -12.78 9.33
C PRO A 70 9.46 -13.39 8.57
N ASP A 71 9.60 -14.62 8.12
CA ASP A 71 8.54 -15.44 7.51
C ASP A 71 7.93 -16.44 8.49
N ALA A 72 8.62 -16.71 9.60
CA ALA A 72 8.13 -17.55 10.69
C ALA A 72 8.56 -17.05 12.06
N ILE A 73 7.67 -17.20 13.06
CA ILE A 73 8.02 -17.01 14.48
C ILE A 73 7.26 -18.01 15.37
N PRO A 74 7.74 -18.30 16.60
CA PRO A 74 6.97 -19.09 17.56
C PRO A 74 5.70 -18.37 18.04
N ALA A 75 4.66 -19.16 18.30
CA ALA A 75 3.47 -18.71 19.02
C ALA A 75 3.86 -18.18 20.41
N GLY A 76 3.10 -17.23 20.94
CA GLY A 76 3.35 -16.61 22.24
C GLY A 76 4.34 -15.43 22.23
N ALA A 77 5.01 -15.17 21.09
CA ALA A 77 5.93 -14.05 20.95
C ALA A 77 5.30 -12.68 21.29
N ALA A 78 6.07 -11.78 21.91
CA ALA A 78 5.61 -10.48 22.39
C ALA A 78 5.21 -9.48 21.28
N GLY A 79 5.45 -9.83 20.01
CA GLY A 79 5.28 -8.97 18.85
C GLY A 79 6.51 -9.04 17.95
N VAL A 80 6.36 -8.65 16.69
CA VAL A 80 7.47 -8.63 15.73
C VAL A 80 7.33 -7.49 14.73
N GLU A 81 8.46 -6.89 14.36
CA GLU A 81 8.53 -6.02 13.19
C GLU A 81 8.62 -6.87 11.93
N LEU A 82 7.58 -6.80 11.11
CA LEU A 82 7.51 -7.44 9.81
C LEU A 82 8.04 -6.49 8.75
N THR A 83 9.09 -6.89 8.03
CA THR A 83 9.53 -6.24 6.79
C THR A 83 8.90 -6.95 5.61
N VAL A 84 8.19 -6.21 4.77
CA VAL A 84 7.59 -6.72 3.53
C VAL A 84 8.35 -6.12 2.35
N ASN A 85 8.99 -6.99 1.55
CA ASN A 85 9.75 -6.62 0.36
C ASN A 85 8.91 -6.89 -0.89
N GLY A 86 9.06 -6.06 -1.90
CA GLY A 86 8.28 -6.18 -3.12
C GLY A 86 8.53 -5.09 -4.13
N VAL A 87 7.51 -4.81 -4.93
CA VAL A 87 7.51 -3.73 -5.93
C VAL A 87 6.14 -3.05 -5.98
N ASN A 88 6.13 -1.81 -6.51
CA ASN A 88 4.94 -0.99 -6.73
C ASN A 88 4.21 -0.62 -5.43
N PHE A 89 4.91 -0.52 -4.31
CA PHE A 89 4.32 0.03 -3.09
C PHE A 89 4.14 1.54 -3.24
N GLY A 90 2.90 2.00 -2.98
CA GLY A 90 2.58 3.43 -2.90
C GLY A 90 2.81 3.97 -1.49
N PRO A 91 2.92 5.29 -1.30
CA PRO A 91 3.00 5.89 0.04
C PRO A 91 1.77 5.63 0.92
N ASP A 92 0.65 5.22 0.33
CA ASP A 92 -0.58 4.79 0.98
C ASP A 92 -0.64 3.26 1.20
N ALA A 93 0.47 2.54 0.98
CA ALA A 93 0.54 1.11 1.17
C ALA A 93 0.21 0.72 2.62
N GLN A 94 -0.63 -0.31 2.75
CA GLN A 94 -1.05 -0.87 4.02
C GLN A 94 -0.90 -2.38 3.99
N VAL A 95 -0.13 -2.90 4.94
CA VAL A 95 -0.01 -4.33 5.20
C VAL A 95 -1.32 -4.84 5.81
N LEU A 96 -1.77 -5.98 5.32
CA LEU A 96 -2.93 -6.73 5.75
C LEU A 96 -2.46 -8.07 6.32
N TRP A 97 -2.95 -8.40 7.51
CA TRP A 97 -2.77 -9.68 8.19
C TRP A 97 -4.10 -10.41 8.24
N ASN A 98 -4.24 -11.51 7.48
CA ASN A 98 -5.52 -12.20 7.27
C ASN A 98 -6.63 -11.23 6.84
N GLY A 99 -6.29 -10.28 5.96
CA GLY A 99 -7.19 -9.23 5.50
C GLY A 99 -7.39 -8.07 6.48
N THR A 100 -6.89 -8.16 7.72
CA THR A 100 -7.00 -7.09 8.72
C THR A 100 -5.83 -6.10 8.57
N PRO A 101 -6.08 -4.79 8.41
CA PRO A 101 -5.02 -3.78 8.36
C PRO A 101 -4.08 -3.80 9.57
N LEU A 102 -2.79 -3.61 9.31
CA LEU A 102 -1.78 -3.36 10.33
C LEU A 102 -1.21 -1.94 10.22
N PRO A 103 -0.67 -1.38 11.32
CA PRO A 103 0.13 -0.16 11.26
C PRO A 103 1.31 -0.35 10.31
N THR A 104 1.35 0.42 9.23
CA THR A 104 2.35 0.26 8.16
C THR A 104 3.16 1.52 8.02
N GLN A 105 4.49 1.38 7.96
CA GLN A 105 5.42 2.43 7.59
C GLN A 105 5.90 2.17 6.16
N PHE A 106 5.59 3.12 5.27
CA PHE A 106 6.16 3.12 3.93
C PHE A 106 7.62 3.56 4.00
N VAL A 107 8.53 2.72 3.52
CA VAL A 107 9.95 3.06 3.42
C VAL A 107 10.23 3.58 2.02
N ASP A 108 9.91 2.77 1.01
CA ASP A 108 10.06 3.10 -0.41
C ASP A 108 9.17 2.19 -1.27
N ALA A 109 9.22 2.37 -2.59
CA ALA A 109 8.38 1.63 -3.54
C ALA A 109 8.64 0.10 -3.58
N THR A 110 9.67 -0.38 -2.87
CA THR A 110 10.07 -1.78 -2.77
C THR A 110 10.02 -2.34 -1.34
N ARG A 111 9.76 -1.50 -0.33
CA ARG A 111 9.77 -1.93 1.07
C ARG A 111 8.76 -1.18 1.94
N VAL A 112 8.03 -1.94 2.75
CA VAL A 112 7.23 -1.42 3.86
C VAL A 112 7.53 -2.21 5.13
N THR A 113 7.42 -1.58 6.30
CA THR A 113 7.49 -2.27 7.59
C THR A 113 6.17 -2.18 8.33
N SER A 114 5.87 -3.16 9.16
CA SER A 114 4.63 -3.24 9.91
C SER A 114 4.85 -3.91 11.26
N GLN A 115 4.14 -3.46 12.28
CA GLN A 115 4.17 -4.12 13.60
C GLN A 115 3.06 -5.18 13.67
N VAL A 116 3.44 -6.40 14.04
CA VAL A 116 2.51 -7.50 14.33
C VAL A 116 2.48 -7.69 15.84
N ASP A 117 1.36 -7.34 16.47
CA ASP A 117 1.21 -7.40 17.92
C ASP A 117 1.09 -8.85 18.43
N GLN A 118 1.47 -9.08 19.69
CA GLN A 118 1.39 -10.39 20.38
C GLN A 118 0.05 -11.10 20.21
N ALA A 119 -1.08 -10.37 20.20
CA ALA A 119 -2.40 -10.96 20.07
C ALA A 119 -2.59 -11.73 18.74
N LYS A 120 -1.90 -11.32 17.68
CA LYS A 120 -1.92 -12.00 16.36
C LYS A 120 -1.01 -13.22 16.32
N LEU A 121 -0.15 -13.38 17.34
CA LEU A 121 0.88 -14.40 17.44
C LEU A 121 0.62 -15.36 18.61
N ALA A 122 -0.51 -15.21 19.32
CA ALA A 122 -0.80 -15.97 20.53
C ALA A 122 -0.99 -17.48 20.29
N LEU A 123 -1.49 -17.85 19.10
CA LEU A 123 -1.75 -19.24 18.72
C LEU A 123 -1.04 -19.55 17.41
N GLY A 124 -0.58 -20.80 17.29
CA GLY A 124 0.04 -21.29 16.08
C GLY A 124 -0.95 -21.29 14.91
N GLN A 125 -0.54 -20.71 13.79
CA GLN A 125 -1.37 -20.49 12.60
C GLN A 125 -0.50 -20.14 11.39
N VAL A 126 -1.03 -20.34 10.19
CA VAL A 126 -0.45 -19.74 8.98
C VAL A 126 -1.27 -18.49 8.63
N ALA A 127 -0.66 -17.32 8.76
CA ALA A 127 -1.28 -16.05 8.42
C ALA A 127 -0.99 -15.65 6.97
N GLY A 128 -1.98 -15.10 6.29
CA GLY A 128 -1.81 -14.47 4.98
C GLY A 128 -1.40 -13.01 5.12
N VAL A 129 -0.23 -12.66 4.59
CA VAL A 129 0.27 -11.29 4.48
C VAL A 129 0.00 -10.78 3.07
N ALA A 130 -0.64 -9.61 2.97
CA ALA A 130 -0.83 -8.89 1.71
C ALA A 130 -0.55 -7.40 1.91
N VAL A 131 -0.25 -6.69 0.85
CA VAL A 131 -0.16 -5.22 0.80
C VAL A 131 -1.27 -4.68 -0.08
N ARG A 132 -1.97 -3.66 0.41
CA ARG A 132 -3.01 -2.91 -0.29
C ARG A 132 -2.59 -1.47 -0.52
N THR A 133 -2.84 -0.94 -1.70
CA THR A 133 -2.86 0.50 -2.00
C THR A 133 -4.31 0.94 -2.25
N GLN A 134 -4.70 2.14 -1.83
CA GLN A 134 -6.09 2.59 -1.80
C GLN A 134 -6.41 3.63 -2.88
N LEU A 135 -5.46 4.48 -3.25
CA LEU A 135 -5.67 5.59 -4.18
C LEU A 135 -4.92 5.39 -5.51
N PRO A 136 -5.51 5.77 -6.66
CA PRO A 136 -6.88 6.24 -6.85
C PRO A 136 -7.91 5.09 -6.86
N THR A 137 -7.44 3.84 -6.97
CA THR A 137 -8.27 2.63 -6.93
C THR A 137 -7.61 1.62 -6.03
N VAL A 138 -8.42 0.88 -5.27
CA VAL A 138 -7.91 -0.18 -4.41
C VAL A 138 -7.24 -1.28 -5.25
N LYS A 139 -5.98 -1.58 -4.93
CA LYS A 139 -5.24 -2.73 -5.46
C LYS A 139 -4.65 -3.53 -4.30
N VAL A 140 -4.69 -4.85 -4.40
CA VAL A 140 -4.13 -5.77 -3.40
C VAL A 140 -3.15 -6.70 -4.11
N SER A 141 -2.03 -6.96 -3.46
CA SER A 141 -0.98 -7.85 -3.94
C SER A 141 -1.38 -9.33 -3.86
N ASN A 142 -0.46 -10.20 -4.31
CA ASN A 142 -0.45 -11.60 -3.91
C ASN A 142 -0.36 -11.75 -2.38
N VAL A 143 -0.77 -12.91 -1.89
CA VAL A 143 -0.68 -13.26 -0.47
C VAL A 143 0.57 -14.11 -0.25
N VAL A 144 1.38 -13.74 0.74
CA VAL A 144 2.51 -14.53 1.22
C VAL A 144 2.16 -15.13 2.58
N ALA A 145 2.49 -16.41 2.78
CA ALA A 145 2.28 -17.07 4.05
C ALA A 145 3.32 -16.62 5.08
N PHE A 146 2.87 -16.40 6.31
CA PHE A 146 3.71 -16.21 7.48
C PHE A 146 3.35 -17.30 8.50
N ASP A 147 4.32 -18.07 8.95
CA ASP A 147 4.11 -19.17 9.90
C ASP A 147 4.24 -18.69 11.35
N VAL A 148 3.18 -18.84 12.13
CA VAL A 148 3.26 -18.78 13.59
C VAL A 148 3.38 -20.22 14.06
N THR A 149 4.61 -20.68 14.29
CA THR A 149 4.89 -22.05 14.66
C THR A 149 4.33 -22.32 16.07
N PRO A 150 3.44 -23.31 16.27
CA PRO A 150 2.97 -23.66 17.60
C PRO A 150 4.14 -23.94 18.57
N GLU A 151 4.00 -23.57 19.85
CA GLU A 151 4.95 -24.05 20.87
C GLU A 151 4.87 -25.59 20.91
N ASP A 152 6.02 -26.25 20.74
CA ASP A 152 6.12 -27.72 20.77
C ASP A 152 5.50 -28.26 22.06
N GLY A 153 4.35 -28.92 21.93
CA GLY A 153 3.49 -29.35 23.03
C GLY A 153 1.99 -29.10 22.76
N ALA A 154 1.66 -28.18 21.85
CA ALA A 154 0.30 -27.93 21.38
C ALA A 154 -0.11 -28.86 20.22
N SER A 155 0.25 -30.15 20.26
CA SER A 155 -0.60 -31.14 19.59
C SER A 155 -1.97 -30.97 20.24
N ALA A 156 -2.96 -30.47 19.49
CA ALA A 156 -4.33 -30.36 19.98
C ALA A 156 -4.73 -31.71 20.59
N GLY A 157 -4.74 -31.78 21.91
CA GLY A 157 -5.22 -32.95 22.64
C GLY A 157 -6.70 -33.05 22.31
N PHE A 158 -7.07 -33.94 21.40
CA PHE A 158 -8.46 -34.33 21.24
C PHE A 158 -8.82 -35.17 22.46
N GLU A 159 -9.58 -34.61 23.40
CA GLU A 159 -10.24 -35.42 24.44
C GLU A 159 -11.33 -36.27 23.78
N LEU A 160 -11.07 -37.58 23.65
CA LEU A 160 -12.07 -38.57 23.25
C LEU A 160 -13.01 -38.82 24.44
N TYR A 161 -14.20 -38.21 24.43
CA TYR A 161 -15.25 -38.56 25.37
C TYR A 161 -15.87 -39.92 24.99
N LEU A 162 -15.41 -40.99 25.62
CA LEU A 162 -16.02 -42.32 25.51
C LEU A 162 -17.22 -42.37 26.47
N PRO A 163 -18.48 -42.53 26.00
CA PRO A 163 -19.58 -42.77 26.92
C PRO A 163 -19.36 -44.13 27.61
N LEU A 164 -19.59 -44.18 28.93
CA LEU A 164 -19.64 -45.43 29.68
C LEU A 164 -20.76 -46.30 29.09
N LEU A 165 -20.38 -47.37 28.38
CA LEU A 165 -21.30 -48.46 28.09
C LEU A 165 -21.55 -49.20 29.41
N THR A 166 -22.62 -48.82 30.11
CA THR A 166 -23.17 -49.68 31.16
C THR A 166 -23.65 -50.98 30.52
N ARG A 167 -23.18 -52.08 31.11
CA ARG A 167 -23.30 -53.47 30.65
C ARG A 167 -24.72 -53.94 30.41
#